data_AF-A0A5C7FBR6-F1
#
_entry.id   AF-A0A5C7FBR6-F1
#
_cell.length_a   1.000
_cell.length_b   1.000
_cell.length_c   1.000
_cell.angle_alpha   90.00
_cell.angle_beta   90.00
_cell.angle_gamma   90.00
#
_symmetry.space_group_name_H-M   'P 1'
#
loop_
_entity.id
_entity.type
_entity.pdbx_description
1 polymer ?
#
loop_
_entity_poly.entity_id
_entity_poly.type
_entity_poly.pdbx_seq_one_letter_code
_entity_poly.pdbx_strand_id
1 'polypeptide(L)'
;MSKALFLIGTILAVFSFALPGQSTWGHTYFTLKVANDVLYLPIKTDQYFTSGLNFEFGKRERFSTPLRAGGTITAESYWRLTQNIYTPKRIEAKSLLKNDRPFASYLVATRGKSFTDDQMGFGLRWELTAGILGRYAGGGKIQNAFHDLLPFADEVPGWSHEVKPDVILNYELKLSQRFDMSPRLSFTPAVYGRLGTLYTNLAPELKFSWLAIRIDEQRTLRFDLFGNGKLVAYDATLSGGLLNRDDRYRGKINPNALVGTLGFDGVIDYRGLRLSGGLRHLTTEFRGGDPHAWAWFSIGIQPGKKRLNPVVR
;
A
#
# COMPACT_ATOMS: atom_id res chain seq x y z
N MET A 1 -28.74 -15.65 -7.50
CA MET A 1 -27.33 -15.49 -7.07
C MET A 1 -27.20 -14.20 -6.30
N SER A 2 -26.64 -14.21 -5.10
CA SER A 2 -26.44 -12.95 -4.35
C SER A 2 -25.51 -12.04 -5.16
N LYS A 3 -25.76 -10.72 -5.14
CA LYS A 3 -24.90 -9.73 -5.82
C LYS A 3 -23.43 -9.84 -5.37
N ALA A 4 -23.18 -10.36 -4.16
CA ALA A 4 -21.84 -10.70 -3.65
C ALA A 4 -21.16 -11.85 -4.43
N LEU A 5 -21.89 -12.90 -4.80
CA LEU A 5 -21.39 -13.98 -5.67
C LEU A 5 -21.09 -13.48 -7.08
N PHE A 6 -21.84 -12.48 -7.57
CA PHE A 6 -21.56 -11.82 -8.84
C PHE A 6 -20.36 -10.89 -8.77
N LEU A 7 -20.13 -10.18 -7.65
CA LEU A 7 -18.94 -9.35 -7.43
C LEU A 7 -17.68 -10.20 -7.26
N ILE A 8 -17.73 -11.26 -6.45
CA ILE A 8 -16.67 -12.27 -6.36
C ILE A 8 -16.45 -12.87 -7.75
N GLY A 9 -17.52 -13.19 -8.48
CA GLY A 9 -17.47 -13.66 -9.86
C GLY A 9 -16.87 -12.65 -10.84
N THR A 10 -17.07 -11.34 -10.66
CA THR A 10 -16.57 -10.29 -11.55
C THR A 10 -15.11 -9.96 -11.23
N ILE A 11 -14.74 -9.94 -9.95
CA ILE A 11 -13.36 -9.87 -9.48
C ILE A 11 -12.60 -11.11 -9.97
N LEU A 12 -13.19 -12.31 -9.85
CA LEU A 12 -12.66 -13.54 -10.42
C LEU A 12 -12.64 -13.52 -11.96
N ALA A 13 -13.58 -12.85 -12.63
CA ALA A 13 -13.63 -12.73 -14.09
C ALA A 13 -12.51 -11.80 -14.62
N VAL A 14 -12.25 -10.69 -13.93
CA VAL A 14 -11.06 -9.85 -14.16
C VAL A 14 -9.78 -10.66 -13.86
N PHE A 15 -9.80 -11.56 -12.87
CA PHE A 15 -8.70 -12.50 -12.59
C PHE A 15 -8.57 -13.65 -13.60
N SER A 16 -9.62 -14.03 -14.34
CA SER A 16 -9.51 -15.03 -15.41
C SER A 16 -8.81 -14.53 -16.68
N PHE A 17 -8.43 -13.25 -16.75
CA PHE A 17 -7.44 -12.78 -17.73
C PHE A 17 -5.99 -12.99 -17.25
N ALA A 18 -5.77 -13.31 -15.97
CA ALA A 18 -4.47 -13.64 -15.38
C ALA A 18 -4.25 -15.17 -15.31
N LEU A 19 -4.63 -15.88 -16.38
CA LEU A 19 -4.46 -17.34 -16.47
C LEU A 19 -2.99 -17.75 -16.27
N PRO A 20 -2.73 -18.85 -15.55
CA PRO A 20 -1.40 -19.42 -15.41
C PRO A 20 -0.87 -19.82 -16.79
N GLY A 21 0.16 -19.11 -17.26
CA GLY A 21 0.74 -19.33 -18.60
C GLY A 21 1.20 -18.05 -19.28
N GLN A 22 0.68 -16.88 -18.88
CA GLN A 22 1.18 -15.61 -19.38
C GLN A 22 2.45 -15.22 -18.61
N SER A 23 3.61 -15.63 -19.12
CA SER A 23 4.83 -14.87 -18.87
C SER A 23 4.56 -13.45 -19.34
N THR A 24 4.69 -12.46 -18.45
CA THR A 24 4.83 -11.08 -18.91
C THR A 24 5.98 -11.03 -19.92
N TRP A 25 5.90 -10.10 -20.89
CA TRP A 25 6.96 -9.94 -21.87
C TRP A 25 8.26 -9.51 -21.15
N GLY A 26 9.20 -10.44 -21.01
CA GLY A 26 10.52 -10.21 -20.44
C GLY A 26 10.53 -9.83 -18.95
N HIS A 27 11.09 -8.66 -18.66
CA HIS A 27 11.39 -8.17 -17.31
C HIS A 27 10.22 -7.48 -16.59
N THR A 28 9.02 -7.56 -17.16
CA THR A 28 7.87 -6.75 -16.73
C THR A 28 7.10 -7.45 -15.61
N TYR A 29 6.47 -6.70 -14.71
CA TYR A 29 5.55 -7.22 -13.72
C TYR A 29 4.31 -6.36 -13.58
N PHE A 30 3.27 -6.96 -13.03
CA PHE A 30 2.00 -6.32 -12.72
C PHE A 30 1.58 -6.66 -11.30
N THR A 31 0.95 -5.73 -10.57
CA THR A 31 0.41 -5.97 -9.23
C THR A 31 -0.86 -5.18 -9.01
N LEU A 32 -1.89 -5.83 -8.48
CA LEU A 32 -3.11 -5.23 -7.98
C LEU A 32 -3.17 -5.50 -6.48
N LYS A 33 -3.39 -4.46 -5.68
CA LYS A 33 -3.58 -4.56 -4.24
C LYS A 33 -4.84 -3.83 -3.81
N VAL A 34 -5.63 -4.50 -2.97
CA VAL A 34 -6.83 -3.96 -2.35
C VAL A 34 -6.65 -4.06 -0.84
N ALA A 35 -6.98 -3.00 -0.11
CA ALA A 35 -6.96 -2.94 1.33
C ALA A 35 -8.29 -2.39 1.82
N ASN A 36 -8.81 -2.95 2.91
CA ASN A 36 -10.08 -2.52 3.48
C ASN A 36 -10.14 -2.90 4.96
N ASP A 37 -10.71 -2.04 5.81
CA ASP A 37 -10.84 -2.27 7.24
C ASP A 37 -11.97 -3.25 7.61
N VAL A 38 -13.01 -3.37 6.78
CA VAL A 38 -14.08 -4.38 6.93
C VAL A 38 -13.54 -5.81 6.86
N LEU A 39 -12.37 -6.02 6.27
CA LEU A 39 -11.70 -7.32 6.21
C LEU A 39 -10.99 -7.72 7.52
N TYR A 40 -10.91 -6.82 8.51
CA TYR A 40 -10.37 -7.11 9.84
C TYR A 40 -11.45 -7.74 10.73
N LEU A 41 -11.62 -9.06 10.63
CA LEU A 41 -12.66 -9.77 11.40
C LEU A 41 -12.20 -10.05 12.84
N PRO A 42 -13.10 -9.96 13.85
CA PRO A 42 -14.54 -9.65 13.76
C PRO A 42 -14.90 -8.15 13.85
N ILE A 43 -13.91 -7.27 14.03
CA ILE A 43 -14.14 -5.84 14.32
C ILE A 43 -14.22 -5.06 13.00
N LYS A 44 -15.44 -4.88 12.49
CA LYS A 44 -15.71 -3.98 11.36
C LYS A 44 -15.90 -2.57 11.89
N THR A 45 -15.13 -1.62 11.38
CA THR A 45 -15.22 -0.24 11.87
C THR A 45 -15.71 0.76 10.82
N ASP A 46 -15.43 0.53 9.52
CA ASP A 46 -15.67 1.50 8.43
C ASP A 46 -15.26 2.93 8.82
N GLN A 47 -14.14 3.02 9.53
CA GLN A 47 -13.63 4.25 10.12
C GLN A 47 -12.16 4.40 9.76
N TYR A 48 -11.69 5.62 9.72
CA TYR A 48 -10.29 5.94 9.47
C TYR A 48 -9.82 5.51 8.10
N PHE A 49 -8.85 4.63 7.98
CA PHE A 49 -8.48 4.11 6.67
C PHE A 49 -9.52 3.06 6.26
N THR A 50 -10.41 3.43 5.35
CA THR A 50 -11.54 2.59 4.92
C THR A 50 -11.18 1.69 3.75
N SER A 51 -10.55 2.27 2.73
CA SER A 51 -10.29 1.56 1.49
C SER A 51 -9.03 2.08 0.81
N GLY A 52 -8.28 1.16 0.21
CA GLY A 52 -7.14 1.46 -0.64
C GLY A 52 -7.06 0.56 -1.84
N LEU A 53 -6.90 1.15 -3.01
CA LEU A 53 -6.66 0.48 -4.28
C LEU A 53 -5.30 0.88 -4.83
N ASN A 54 -4.49 -0.10 -5.22
CA ASN A 54 -3.20 0.13 -5.86
C ASN A 54 -3.07 -0.74 -7.10
N PHE A 55 -2.81 -0.10 -8.23
CA PHE A 55 -2.43 -0.75 -9.48
C PHE A 55 -0.98 -0.37 -9.78
N GLU A 56 -0.09 -1.34 -9.88
CA GLU A 56 1.33 -1.14 -10.16
C GLU A 56 1.76 -1.93 -11.38
N PHE A 57 2.51 -1.28 -12.26
CA PHE A 57 3.13 -1.89 -13.42
C PHE A 57 4.58 -1.43 -13.51
N GLY A 58 5.50 -2.38 -13.70
CA GLY A 58 6.92 -2.06 -13.69
C GLY A 58 7.78 -3.06 -14.41
N LYS A 59 9.07 -2.76 -14.44
CA LYS A 59 10.13 -3.66 -14.91
C LYS A 59 11.07 -3.96 -13.76
N ARG A 60 11.58 -5.19 -13.70
CA ARG A 60 12.62 -5.66 -12.79
C ARG A 60 13.75 -6.27 -13.59
N GLU A 61 14.91 -5.66 -13.48
CA GLU A 61 16.11 -6.01 -14.22
C GLU A 61 17.23 -6.35 -13.23
N ARG A 62 18.10 -7.29 -13.61
CA ARG A 62 19.25 -7.69 -12.80
C ARG A 62 20.50 -7.52 -13.66
N PHE A 63 21.48 -6.80 -13.15
CA PHE A 63 22.74 -6.53 -13.84
C PHE A 63 23.93 -6.69 -12.91
N SER A 64 25.10 -6.99 -13.48
CA SER A 64 26.35 -7.03 -12.72
C SER A 64 26.81 -5.62 -12.36
N THR A 65 27.46 -5.48 -11.21
CA THR A 65 28.06 -4.21 -10.77
C THR A 65 29.58 -4.31 -10.69
N PRO A 66 30.34 -3.32 -11.18
CA PRO A 66 31.80 -3.31 -11.09
C PRO A 66 32.30 -2.96 -9.68
N LEU A 67 31.42 -2.53 -8.77
CA LEU A 67 31.78 -2.22 -7.38
C LEU A 67 32.39 -3.41 -6.65
N ARG A 68 32.11 -4.64 -7.10
CA ARG A 68 32.72 -5.87 -6.60
C ARG A 68 32.62 -7.00 -7.63
N ALA A 69 33.66 -7.82 -7.73
CA ALA A 69 33.65 -9.02 -8.57
C ALA A 69 32.47 -9.94 -8.21
N GLY A 70 31.63 -10.26 -9.20
CA GLY A 70 30.45 -11.10 -9.04
C GLY A 70 29.24 -10.42 -8.41
N GLY A 71 29.31 -9.13 -8.06
CA GLY A 71 28.18 -8.38 -7.48
C GLY A 71 27.02 -8.24 -8.46
N THR A 72 25.78 -8.34 -7.95
CA THR A 72 24.57 -8.15 -8.74
C THR A 72 23.65 -7.14 -8.10
N ILE A 73 23.10 -6.24 -8.93
CA ILE A 73 22.08 -5.28 -8.53
C ILE A 73 20.77 -5.67 -9.19
N THR A 74 19.71 -5.76 -8.39
CA THR A 74 18.33 -5.81 -8.86
C THR A 74 17.77 -4.40 -8.86
N ALA A 75 17.33 -3.91 -10.01
CA ALA A 75 16.63 -2.63 -10.11
C ALA A 75 15.19 -2.82 -10.55
N GLU A 76 14.28 -2.06 -9.96
CA GLU A 76 12.89 -1.99 -10.39
C GLU A 76 12.54 -0.56 -10.77
N SER A 77 11.79 -0.38 -11.85
CA SER A 77 11.22 0.90 -12.25
C SER A 77 9.74 0.71 -12.54
N TYR A 78 8.87 1.50 -11.91
CA TYR A 78 7.43 1.27 -11.97
C TYR A 78 6.62 2.55 -11.98
N TRP A 79 5.39 2.41 -12.46
CA TRP A 79 4.30 3.35 -12.28
C TRP A 79 3.25 2.71 -11.39
N ARG A 80 2.71 3.48 -10.45
CA ARG A 80 1.65 3.05 -9.55
C ARG A 80 0.53 4.06 -9.51
N LEU A 81 -0.71 3.62 -9.72
CA LEU A 81 -1.90 4.41 -9.45
C LEU A 81 -2.47 3.98 -8.10
N THR A 82 -2.68 4.93 -7.20
CA THR A 82 -3.19 4.68 -5.84
C THR A 82 -4.40 5.55 -5.56
N GLN A 83 -5.46 4.94 -5.06
CA GLN A 83 -6.58 5.64 -4.43
C GLN A 83 -6.74 5.17 -3.00
N ASN A 84 -6.74 6.11 -2.06
CA ASN A 84 -7.10 5.82 -0.67
C ASN A 84 -8.29 6.68 -0.24
N ILE A 85 -9.13 6.09 0.59
CA ILE A 85 -10.37 6.66 1.12
C ILE A 85 -10.29 6.61 2.64
N TYR A 86 -10.64 7.72 3.28
CA TYR A 86 -10.67 7.87 4.72
C TYR A 86 -11.99 8.44 5.19
N THR A 87 -12.53 7.89 6.29
CA THR A 87 -13.81 8.30 6.88
C THR A 87 -13.67 8.61 8.38
N PRO A 88 -14.52 9.48 8.94
CA PRO A 88 -14.67 9.61 10.40
C PRO A 88 -15.27 8.33 11.02
N LYS A 89 -15.27 8.25 12.35
CA LYS A 89 -15.98 7.18 13.08
C LYS A 89 -17.49 7.18 12.83
N ARG A 90 -18.09 8.36 12.66
CA ARG A 90 -19.54 8.52 12.46
C ARG A 90 -19.82 8.92 11.02
N ILE A 91 -19.86 7.94 10.13
CA ILE A 91 -20.03 8.17 8.69
C ILE A 91 -21.42 8.75 8.32
N GLU A 92 -22.44 8.46 9.12
CA GLU A 92 -23.82 8.95 8.93
C GLU A 92 -24.00 10.44 9.28
N ALA A 93 -22.99 11.06 9.90
CA ALA A 93 -23.07 12.45 10.33
C ALA A 93 -23.23 13.39 9.12
N LYS A 94 -24.36 14.10 9.08
CA LYS A 94 -24.65 15.12 8.04
C LYS A 94 -23.95 16.46 8.28
N SER A 95 -23.25 16.60 9.40
CA SER A 95 -22.55 17.82 9.81
C SER A 95 -21.08 17.53 10.12
N LEU A 96 -20.27 18.59 10.12
CA LEU A 96 -18.85 18.50 10.43
C LEU A 96 -18.63 17.98 11.86
N LEU A 97 -17.97 16.84 11.98
CA LEU A 97 -17.63 16.24 13.26
C LEU A 97 -16.47 16.98 13.89
N LYS A 98 -16.73 17.63 15.03
CA LYS A 98 -15.68 18.25 15.84
C LYS A 98 -14.86 17.13 16.49
N ASN A 99 -13.52 17.21 16.38
CA ASN A 99 -12.54 16.31 17.00
C ASN A 99 -12.47 14.88 16.42
N ASP A 100 -12.93 14.68 15.19
CA ASP A 100 -12.70 13.43 14.45
C ASP A 100 -12.06 13.75 13.09
N ARG A 101 -11.52 12.75 12.40
CA ARG A 101 -10.90 12.97 11.09
C ARG A 101 -11.95 13.38 10.05
N PRO A 102 -11.60 14.19 9.04
CA PRO A 102 -12.52 14.50 7.97
C PRO A 102 -12.71 13.30 7.04
N PHE A 103 -13.78 13.34 6.25
CA PHE A 103 -13.78 12.59 4.99
C PHE A 103 -12.63 13.10 4.12
N ALA A 104 -11.83 12.17 3.62
CA ALA A 104 -10.75 12.49 2.71
C ALA A 104 -10.55 11.36 1.73
N SER A 105 -10.26 11.71 0.49
CA SER A 105 -9.75 10.75 -0.48
C SER A 105 -8.66 11.39 -1.31
N TYR A 106 -7.76 10.57 -1.82
CA TYR A 106 -6.82 11.02 -2.84
C TYR A 106 -6.68 10.00 -3.94
N LEU A 107 -6.34 10.48 -5.13
CA LEU A 107 -5.98 9.70 -6.29
C LEU A 107 -4.64 10.21 -6.81
N VAL A 108 -3.64 9.35 -6.85
CA VAL A 108 -2.27 9.72 -7.19
C VAL A 108 -1.62 8.74 -8.15
N ALA A 109 -0.82 9.26 -9.06
CA ALA A 109 0.13 8.51 -9.87
C ALA A 109 1.52 8.66 -9.25
N THR A 110 2.24 7.55 -9.15
CA THR A 110 3.58 7.49 -8.56
C THR A 110 4.54 6.87 -9.55
N ARG A 111 5.66 7.55 -9.80
CA ARG A 111 6.83 7.00 -10.49
C ARG A 111 7.87 6.63 -9.45
N GLY A 112 8.29 5.39 -9.43
CA GLY A 112 9.31 4.93 -8.49
C GLY A 112 10.43 4.16 -9.13
N LYS A 113 11.58 4.16 -8.46
CA LYS A 113 12.72 3.30 -8.77
C LYS A 113 13.30 2.73 -7.48
N SER A 114 13.59 1.43 -7.50
CA SER A 114 14.31 0.76 -6.42
C SER A 114 15.58 0.12 -6.96
N PHE A 115 16.59 0.03 -6.11
CA PHE A 115 17.82 -0.70 -6.32
C PHE A 115 18.10 -1.53 -5.09
N THR A 116 18.47 -2.78 -5.28
CA THR A 116 18.91 -3.67 -4.21
C THR A 116 20.19 -4.34 -4.65
N ASP A 117 21.24 -4.19 -3.86
CA ASP A 117 22.43 -5.02 -3.99
C ASP A 117 22.12 -6.38 -3.37
N ASP A 118 22.07 -7.42 -4.19
CA ASP A 118 21.63 -8.74 -3.75
C ASP A 118 22.65 -9.42 -2.81
N GLN A 119 23.89 -8.94 -2.77
CA GLN A 119 24.96 -9.51 -1.94
C GLN A 119 25.16 -8.72 -0.66
N MET A 120 25.22 -7.39 -0.75
CA MET A 120 25.37 -6.54 0.44
C MET A 120 24.05 -6.35 1.17
N GLY A 121 22.91 -6.61 0.53
CA GLY A 121 21.59 -6.40 1.10
C GLY A 121 21.16 -4.94 1.18
N PHE A 122 21.99 -4.00 0.71
CA PHE A 122 21.67 -2.58 0.69
C PHE A 122 20.54 -2.31 -0.31
N GLY A 123 19.55 -1.54 0.10
CA GLY A 123 18.44 -1.13 -0.75
C GLY A 123 18.20 0.37 -0.70
N LEU A 124 18.01 0.97 -1.87
CA LEU A 124 17.65 2.36 -2.07
C LEU A 124 16.37 2.41 -2.90
N ARG A 125 15.37 3.16 -2.45
CA ARG A 125 14.15 3.42 -3.23
C ARG A 125 13.81 4.90 -3.18
N TRP A 126 13.40 5.45 -4.30
CA TRP A 126 12.75 6.75 -4.35
C TRP A 126 11.43 6.67 -5.10
N GLU A 127 10.48 7.54 -4.72
CA GLU A 127 9.19 7.68 -5.36
C GLU A 127 8.86 9.17 -5.54
N LEU A 128 8.34 9.53 -6.71
CA LEU A 128 7.71 10.82 -7.01
C LEU A 128 6.22 10.59 -7.22
N THR A 129 5.40 11.25 -6.42
CA THR A 129 3.95 11.09 -6.40
C THR A 129 3.29 12.41 -6.75
N ALA A 130 2.35 12.37 -7.70
CA ALA A 130 1.53 13.52 -8.06
C ALA A 130 0.07 13.12 -8.19
N GLY A 131 -0.84 14.04 -7.87
CA GLY A 131 -2.27 13.78 -8.02
C GLY A 131 -3.13 14.80 -7.29
N ILE A 132 -4.26 14.33 -6.75
CA ILE A 132 -5.30 15.19 -6.21
C ILE A 132 -5.84 14.64 -4.89
N LEU A 133 -6.10 15.56 -3.96
CA LEU A 133 -6.81 15.36 -2.70
C LEU A 133 -8.27 15.84 -2.85
N GLY A 134 -9.18 15.29 -2.06
CA GLY A 134 -10.57 15.75 -1.92
C GLY A 134 -11.47 15.27 -3.06
N ARG A 135 -12.58 15.98 -3.31
CA ARG A 135 -13.71 15.52 -4.14
C ARG A 135 -13.37 14.99 -5.53
N TYR A 136 -12.32 15.52 -6.14
CA TYR A 136 -11.91 15.11 -7.47
C TYR A 136 -11.20 13.75 -7.50
N ALA A 137 -10.74 13.25 -6.35
CA ALA A 137 -10.23 11.89 -6.20
C ALA A 137 -11.34 10.82 -6.25
N GLY A 138 -12.62 11.22 -6.17
CA GLY A 138 -13.76 10.34 -6.40
C GLY A 138 -14.10 9.39 -5.26
N GLY A 139 -13.53 9.57 -4.06
CA GLY A 139 -13.74 8.67 -2.92
C GLY A 139 -15.21 8.45 -2.58
N GLY A 140 -15.99 9.52 -2.43
CA GLY A 140 -17.41 9.41 -2.11
C GLY A 140 -18.25 8.71 -3.17
N LYS A 141 -17.97 8.97 -4.45
CA LYS A 141 -18.66 8.28 -5.55
C LYS A 141 -18.38 6.78 -5.54
N ILE A 142 -17.13 6.40 -5.29
CA ILE A 142 -16.73 4.98 -5.28
C ILE A 142 -17.24 4.28 -4.04
N GLN A 143 -17.15 4.89 -2.86
CA GLN A 143 -17.69 4.32 -1.63
C GLN A 143 -19.20 4.10 -1.76
N ASN A 144 -19.95 5.14 -2.16
CA ASN A 144 -21.39 5.02 -2.33
C ASN A 144 -21.76 4.00 -3.42
N ALA A 145 -21.01 3.93 -4.53
CA ALA A 145 -21.23 2.89 -5.54
C ALA A 145 -21.00 1.46 -5.00
N PHE A 146 -20.03 1.26 -4.10
CA PHE A 146 -19.86 -0.01 -3.41
C PHE A 146 -20.98 -0.28 -2.39
N HIS A 147 -21.45 0.76 -1.70
CA HIS A 147 -22.57 0.65 -0.76
C HIS A 147 -23.88 0.28 -1.49
N ASP A 148 -24.15 0.89 -2.65
CA ASP A 148 -25.33 0.56 -3.49
C ASP A 148 -25.35 -0.90 -3.96
N LEU A 149 -24.16 -1.51 -4.09
CA LEU A 149 -24.02 -2.93 -4.43
C LEU A 149 -24.25 -3.86 -3.22
N LEU A 150 -24.12 -3.35 -2.00
CA LEU A 150 -24.27 -4.08 -0.76
C LEU A 150 -25.62 -3.76 -0.10
N PRO A 151 -26.56 -4.72 0.00
CA PRO A 151 -27.94 -4.46 0.42
C PRO A 151 -28.12 -4.01 1.89
N PHE A 152 -27.03 -3.88 2.64
CA PHE A 152 -27.01 -3.50 4.06
C PHE A 152 -26.20 -2.22 4.32
N ALA A 153 -25.73 -1.53 3.27
CA ALA A 153 -24.92 -0.33 3.40
C ALA A 153 -25.72 0.89 2.92
N ASP A 154 -25.82 1.91 3.78
CA ASP A 154 -26.51 3.15 3.45
C ASP A 154 -25.57 4.15 2.74
N GLU A 155 -26.19 5.11 2.03
CA GLU A 155 -25.45 6.23 1.44
C GLU A 155 -24.77 7.06 2.54
N VAL A 156 -23.56 7.54 2.26
CA VAL A 156 -22.77 8.32 3.22
C VAL A 156 -22.87 9.82 2.88
N PRO A 157 -23.79 10.59 3.50
CA PRO A 157 -24.01 12.01 3.15
C PRO A 157 -22.84 12.94 3.59
N GLY A 158 -21.97 12.45 4.48
CA GLY A 158 -20.85 13.19 5.04
C GLY A 158 -19.78 13.61 4.03
N TRP A 159 -19.74 13.01 2.83
CA TRP A 159 -18.82 13.38 1.75
C TRP A 159 -18.94 14.84 1.31
N SER A 160 -20.10 15.48 1.51
CA SER A 160 -20.29 16.93 1.35
C SER A 160 -19.33 17.78 2.18
N HIS A 161 -18.80 17.23 3.27
CA HIS A 161 -17.87 17.88 4.19
C HIS A 161 -16.42 17.41 4.01
N GLU A 162 -16.07 16.67 2.97
CA GLU A 162 -14.69 16.23 2.76
C GLU A 162 -13.69 17.40 2.67
N VAL A 163 -12.41 17.09 2.89
CA VAL A 163 -11.32 18.08 2.74
C VAL A 163 -11.39 18.77 1.38
N LYS A 164 -11.11 20.08 1.37
CA LYS A 164 -11.07 20.83 0.11
C LYS A 164 -10.11 20.19 -0.90
N PRO A 165 -10.42 20.28 -2.21
CA PRO A 165 -9.53 19.72 -3.20
C PRO A 165 -8.20 20.45 -3.23
N ASP A 166 -7.12 19.68 -3.34
CA ASP A 166 -5.77 20.23 -3.43
C ASP A 166 -4.87 19.37 -4.31
N VAL A 167 -3.79 19.96 -4.81
CA VAL A 167 -2.78 19.26 -5.61
C VAL A 167 -1.83 18.51 -4.68
N ILE A 168 -1.60 17.24 -5.01
CA ILE A 168 -0.61 16.41 -4.36
C ILE A 168 0.68 16.43 -5.15
N LEU A 169 1.78 16.76 -4.49
CA LEU A 169 3.14 16.52 -4.94
C LEU A 169 3.94 16.02 -3.74
N ASN A 170 4.52 14.84 -3.87
CA ASN A 170 5.26 14.19 -2.80
C ASN A 170 6.50 13.49 -3.33
N TYR A 171 7.58 13.57 -2.55
CA TYR A 171 8.78 12.78 -2.73
C TYR A 171 8.96 11.84 -1.55
N GLU A 172 9.31 10.58 -1.81
CA GLU A 172 9.73 9.62 -0.80
C GLU A 172 11.14 9.12 -1.12
N LEU A 173 11.97 9.01 -0.09
CA LEU A 173 13.24 8.30 -0.13
C LEU A 173 13.24 7.23 0.97
N LYS A 174 13.67 6.01 0.62
CA LYS A 174 13.82 4.89 1.55
C LYS A 174 15.20 4.26 1.42
N LEU A 175 15.86 4.09 2.54
CA LEU A 175 17.12 3.36 2.70
C LEU A 175 16.84 2.10 3.51
N SER A 176 17.49 1.00 3.16
CA SER A 176 17.30 -0.29 3.84
C SER A 176 18.57 -1.11 3.79
N GLN A 177 18.76 -1.96 4.79
CA GLN A 177 19.88 -2.87 4.86
C GLN A 177 19.36 -4.25 5.26
N ARG A 178 19.50 -5.25 4.41
CA ARG A 178 19.11 -6.63 4.69
C ARG A 178 20.27 -7.39 5.33
N PHE A 179 19.97 -8.11 6.40
CA PHE A 179 20.85 -9.07 7.06
C PHE A 179 20.20 -10.45 7.03
N ASP A 180 20.83 -11.41 6.36
CA ASP A 180 20.40 -12.80 6.40
C ASP A 180 20.98 -13.46 7.66
N MET A 181 20.10 -13.76 8.62
CA MET A 181 20.47 -14.42 9.89
C MET A 181 20.61 -15.93 9.71
N SER A 182 19.89 -16.50 8.75
CA SER A 182 19.99 -17.88 8.28
C SER A 182 19.48 -17.96 6.84
N PRO A 183 19.59 -19.11 6.15
CA PRO A 183 19.04 -19.27 4.80
C PRO A 183 17.51 -19.02 4.69
N ARG A 184 16.78 -19.03 5.81
CA ARG A 184 15.33 -18.83 5.88
C ARG A 184 14.90 -17.60 6.68
N LEU A 185 15.80 -16.98 7.45
CA LEU A 185 15.47 -15.85 8.30
C LEU A 185 16.31 -14.64 7.93
N SER A 186 15.65 -13.50 7.89
CA SER A 186 16.31 -12.24 7.60
C SER A 186 15.68 -11.10 8.36
N PHE A 187 16.51 -10.11 8.65
CA PHE A 187 16.14 -8.87 9.29
C PHE A 187 16.49 -7.72 8.36
N THR A 188 15.64 -6.71 8.30
CA THR A 188 15.83 -5.57 7.41
C THR A 188 15.40 -4.30 8.14
N PRO A 189 16.33 -3.62 8.85
CA PRO A 189 16.12 -2.24 9.23
C PRO A 189 16.06 -1.35 7.99
N ALA A 190 15.23 -0.33 8.08
CA ALA A 190 15.06 0.68 7.06
C ALA A 190 14.73 2.03 7.70
N VAL A 191 14.92 3.09 6.95
CA VAL A 191 14.40 4.42 7.25
C VAL A 191 13.81 4.99 5.97
N TYR A 192 12.64 5.61 6.06
CA TYR A 192 12.08 6.36 4.95
C TYR A 192 11.62 7.73 5.40
N GLY A 193 11.76 8.70 4.50
CA GLY A 193 11.28 10.06 4.67
C GLY A 193 10.36 10.44 3.52
N ARG A 194 9.30 11.18 3.83
CA ARG A 194 8.39 11.80 2.87
C ARG A 194 8.40 13.30 3.05
N LEU A 195 8.38 14.02 1.94
CA LEU A 195 8.23 15.47 1.92
C LEU A 195 7.25 15.85 0.80
N GLY A 196 6.22 16.61 1.14
CA GLY A 196 5.28 17.09 0.13
C GLY A 196 3.96 17.61 0.69
N THR A 197 3.00 17.77 -0.22
CA THR A 197 1.69 18.40 0.06
C THR A 197 0.62 17.41 0.53
N LEU A 198 0.87 16.09 0.45
CA LEU A 198 0.04 15.04 1.07
C LEU A 198 0.59 14.63 2.44
N TYR A 199 1.88 14.29 2.51
CA TYR A 199 2.53 13.83 3.74
C TYR A 199 3.92 14.42 3.91
N THR A 200 4.27 14.81 5.14
CA THR A 200 5.66 15.07 5.56
C THR A 200 5.96 14.32 6.85
N ASN A 201 6.90 13.38 6.78
CA ASN A 201 7.26 12.52 7.91
C ASN A 201 8.60 11.82 7.71
N LEU A 202 9.13 11.28 8.81
CA LEU A 202 10.30 10.40 8.85
C LEU A 202 9.96 9.16 9.68
N ALA A 203 10.35 7.98 9.23
CA ALA A 203 10.02 6.74 9.92
C ALA A 203 11.16 5.72 9.85
N PRO A 204 11.78 5.33 10.98
CA PRO A 204 12.44 4.04 11.09
C PRO A 204 11.44 2.89 10.94
N GLU A 205 11.88 1.83 10.30
CA GLU A 205 11.13 0.60 10.07
C GLU A 205 12.02 -0.61 10.33
N LEU A 206 11.46 -1.63 10.97
CA LEU A 206 12.09 -2.93 11.16
C LEU A 206 11.22 -3.98 10.48
N LYS A 207 11.85 -4.88 9.73
CA LYS A 207 11.18 -6.03 9.13
C LYS A 207 11.93 -7.32 9.44
N PHE A 208 11.20 -8.33 9.86
CA PHE A 208 11.65 -9.71 9.99
C PHE A 208 10.92 -10.56 8.94
N SER A 209 11.69 -11.29 8.15
CA SER A 209 11.17 -12.11 7.06
C SER A 209 11.57 -13.56 7.30
N TRP A 210 10.57 -14.44 7.39
CA TRP A 210 10.72 -15.88 7.54
C TRP A 210 10.22 -16.61 6.29
N LEU A 211 11.14 -17.23 5.58
CA LEU A 211 10.85 -18.13 4.47
C LEU A 211 10.48 -19.51 5.01
N ALA A 212 9.20 -19.71 5.25
CA ALA A 212 8.67 -20.95 5.80
C ALA A 212 8.84 -22.14 4.85
N ILE A 213 8.57 -21.94 3.55
CA ILE A 213 8.68 -22.98 2.53
C ILE A 213 9.46 -22.44 1.32
N ARG A 214 10.44 -23.23 0.85
CA ARG A 214 11.11 -23.05 -0.44
C ARG A 214 11.26 -24.42 -1.09
N ILE A 215 10.41 -24.68 -2.10
CA ILE A 215 10.53 -25.89 -2.93
C ILE A 215 11.54 -25.61 -4.06
N ASP A 216 11.36 -24.49 -4.73
CA ASP A 216 12.26 -23.97 -5.77
C ASP A 216 12.23 -22.43 -5.75
N GLU A 217 12.92 -21.77 -6.67
CA GLU A 217 12.96 -20.29 -6.74
C GLU A 217 11.63 -19.61 -7.12
N GLN A 218 10.64 -20.37 -7.58
CA GLN A 218 9.33 -19.89 -8.03
C GLN A 218 8.18 -20.39 -7.15
N ARG A 219 8.47 -21.23 -6.15
CA ARG A 219 7.50 -21.85 -5.24
C ARG A 219 7.94 -21.64 -3.81
N THR A 220 7.48 -20.53 -3.24
CA THR A 220 7.86 -20.13 -1.89
C THR A 220 6.67 -19.65 -1.07
N LEU A 221 6.75 -19.86 0.24
CA LEU A 221 5.87 -19.25 1.23
C LEU A 221 6.75 -18.48 2.21
N ARG A 222 6.49 -17.18 2.32
CA ARG A 222 7.19 -16.29 3.24
C ARG A 222 6.19 -15.57 4.13
N PHE A 223 6.56 -15.38 5.38
CA PHE A 223 5.89 -14.49 6.32
C PHE A 223 6.79 -13.32 6.65
N ASP A 224 6.22 -12.12 6.66
CA ASP A 224 6.93 -10.89 7.02
C ASP A 224 6.22 -10.25 8.23
N LEU A 225 6.96 -10.03 9.31
CA LEU A 225 6.54 -9.17 10.42
C LEU A 225 7.27 -7.84 10.26
N PHE A 226 6.58 -6.71 10.28
CA PHE A 226 7.25 -5.42 10.26
C PHE A 226 6.59 -4.42 11.21
N GLY A 227 7.37 -3.46 11.66
CA GLY A 227 6.89 -2.34 12.46
C GLY A 227 7.62 -1.05 12.12
N ASN A 228 6.94 0.09 12.21
CA ASN A 228 7.56 1.40 12.07
C ASN A 228 7.03 2.38 13.13
N GLY A 229 7.80 3.43 13.38
CA GLY A 229 7.41 4.57 14.20
C GLY A 229 7.57 5.84 13.40
N LYS A 230 6.48 6.45 12.95
CA LYS A 230 6.47 7.61 12.05
C LYS A 230 6.43 8.89 12.86
N LEU A 231 7.46 9.73 12.69
CA LEU A 231 7.46 11.12 13.14
C LEU A 231 6.69 11.97 12.13
N VAL A 232 5.50 12.41 12.50
CA VAL A 232 4.56 13.13 11.62
C VAL A 232 4.71 14.63 11.80
N ALA A 233 5.14 15.32 10.75
CA ALA A 233 5.12 16.78 10.69
C ALA A 233 3.85 17.30 10.01
N TYR A 234 3.33 16.56 9.02
CA TYR A 234 2.16 16.97 8.26
C TYR A 234 1.43 15.79 7.63
N ASP A 235 0.10 15.86 7.67
CA ASP A 235 -0.84 14.90 7.08
C ASP A 235 -2.05 15.65 6.52
N ALA A 236 -2.16 15.69 5.19
CA ALA A 236 -3.24 16.42 4.52
C ALA A 236 -4.61 15.73 4.65
N THR A 237 -4.65 14.43 4.95
CA THR A 237 -5.89 13.69 5.16
C THR A 237 -6.54 14.01 6.51
N LEU A 238 -5.74 14.52 7.47
CA LEU A 238 -6.22 14.97 8.77
C LEU A 238 -6.39 16.49 8.82
N SER A 239 -5.47 17.24 8.22
CA SER A 239 -5.39 18.70 8.37
C SER A 239 -5.87 19.51 7.15
N GLY A 240 -6.28 18.83 6.07
CA GLY A 240 -6.62 19.46 4.79
C GLY A 240 -5.39 19.78 3.94
N GLY A 241 -5.61 20.34 2.74
CA GLY A 241 -4.57 20.65 1.77
C GLY A 241 -3.55 21.72 2.23
N LEU A 242 -2.33 21.65 1.68
CA LEU A 242 -1.26 22.60 1.99
C LEU A 242 -1.39 23.89 1.18
N LEU A 243 -1.76 23.77 -0.10
CA LEU A 243 -1.88 24.89 -1.05
C LEU A 243 -3.29 25.48 -1.02
N ASN A 244 -4.32 24.61 -1.00
CA ASN A 244 -5.70 25.01 -0.78
C ASN A 244 -6.15 24.70 0.64
N ARG A 245 -5.88 25.65 1.54
CA ARG A 245 -6.08 25.47 2.99
C ARG A 245 -7.56 25.28 3.35
N ASP A 246 -7.77 24.38 4.29
CA ASP A 246 -9.08 24.08 4.86
C ASP A 246 -9.12 24.40 6.36
N ASP A 247 -9.53 25.63 6.69
CA ASP A 247 -9.57 26.14 8.08
C ASP A 247 -10.60 25.41 8.96
N ARG A 248 -11.47 24.59 8.35
CA ARG A 248 -12.38 23.71 9.09
C ARG A 248 -11.64 22.61 9.85
N TYR A 249 -10.49 22.17 9.33
CA TYR A 249 -9.72 21.03 9.85
C TYR A 249 -8.33 21.42 10.35
N ARG A 250 -7.68 22.37 9.67
CA ARG A 250 -6.33 22.82 10.01
C ARG A 250 -6.29 23.44 11.41
N GLY A 251 -5.45 22.89 12.29
CA GLY A 251 -5.33 23.33 13.68
C GLY A 251 -6.54 22.99 14.57
N LYS A 252 -7.53 22.28 14.04
CA LYS A 252 -8.66 21.73 14.80
C LYS A 252 -8.44 20.26 15.11
N ILE A 253 -7.94 19.51 14.13
CA ILE A 253 -7.47 18.14 14.31
C ILE A 253 -5.98 18.22 14.57
N ASN A 254 -5.53 17.60 15.66
CA ASN A 254 -4.13 17.63 16.10
C ASN A 254 -3.51 16.26 15.84
N PRO A 255 -2.80 16.06 14.71
CA PRO A 255 -2.06 14.83 14.46
C PRO A 255 -1.08 14.56 15.60
N ASN A 256 -0.97 13.28 15.96
CA ASN A 256 0.05 12.85 16.90
C ASN A 256 1.41 12.92 16.20
N ALA A 257 2.40 13.51 16.88
CA ALA A 257 3.75 13.64 16.33
C ALA A 257 4.43 12.28 16.13
N LEU A 258 4.01 11.22 16.84
CA LEU A 258 4.49 9.85 16.69
C LEU A 258 3.31 8.91 16.43
N VAL A 259 3.36 8.18 15.32
CA VAL A 259 2.36 7.17 14.95
C VAL A 259 3.06 5.86 14.62
N GLY A 260 2.74 4.79 15.35
CA GLY A 260 3.29 3.46 15.14
C GLY A 260 2.42 2.62 14.21
N THR A 261 3.05 1.81 13.35
CA THR A 261 2.36 0.75 12.59
C THR A 261 3.02 -0.58 12.89
N LEU A 262 2.23 -1.63 13.12
CA LEU A 262 2.65 -3.03 13.13
C LEU A 262 1.92 -3.77 12.01
N GLY A 263 2.55 -4.75 11.38
CA GLY A 263 1.86 -5.61 10.44
C GLY A 263 2.50 -6.96 10.24
N PHE A 264 1.67 -7.88 9.77
CA PHE A 264 2.00 -9.26 9.48
C PHE A 264 1.51 -9.61 8.08
N ASP A 265 2.39 -10.13 7.25
CA ASP A 265 2.13 -10.45 5.85
C ASP A 265 2.45 -11.91 5.53
N GLY A 266 1.60 -12.54 4.73
CA GLY A 266 1.90 -13.79 4.04
C GLY A 266 2.10 -13.53 2.54
N VAL A 267 3.14 -14.13 1.96
CA VAL A 267 3.49 -14.03 0.55
C VAL A 267 3.71 -15.43 -0.01
N ILE A 268 2.95 -15.77 -1.05
CA ILE A 268 3.07 -17.02 -1.81
C ILE A 268 3.53 -16.68 -3.21
N ASP A 269 4.66 -17.23 -3.61
CA ASP A 269 5.09 -17.26 -5.01
C ASP A 269 4.80 -18.64 -5.59
N TYR A 270 4.14 -18.69 -6.75
CA TYR A 270 3.87 -19.93 -7.49
C TYR A 270 3.95 -19.69 -9.01
N ARG A 271 5.02 -20.18 -9.64
CA ARG A 271 5.20 -20.19 -11.12
C ARG A 271 4.95 -18.84 -11.79
N GLY A 272 5.47 -17.76 -11.20
CA GLY A 272 5.31 -16.39 -11.71
C GLY A 272 4.09 -15.65 -11.18
N LEU A 273 3.13 -16.33 -10.55
CA LEU A 273 2.08 -15.67 -9.77
C LEU A 273 2.59 -15.38 -8.36
N ARG A 274 2.31 -14.18 -7.85
CA ARG A 274 2.47 -13.80 -6.45
C ARG A 274 1.10 -13.50 -5.85
N LEU A 275 0.75 -14.21 -4.80
CA LEU A 275 -0.38 -13.89 -3.94
C LEU A 275 0.17 -13.37 -2.63
N SER A 276 -0.43 -12.31 -2.10
CA SER A 276 -0.01 -11.75 -0.82
C SER A 276 -1.20 -11.21 -0.07
N GLY A 277 -1.10 -11.19 1.25
CA GLY A 277 -2.09 -10.55 2.09
C GLY A 277 -1.56 -10.38 3.49
N GLY A 278 -2.22 -9.56 4.28
CA GLY A 278 -1.76 -9.29 5.62
C GLY A 278 -2.66 -8.36 6.41
N LEU A 279 -2.25 -8.14 7.65
CA LEU A 279 -2.93 -7.29 8.62
C LEU A 279 -2.05 -6.10 8.97
N ARG A 280 -2.68 -4.97 9.25
CA ARG A 280 -2.04 -3.76 9.74
C ARG A 280 -2.75 -3.33 11.01
N HIS A 281 -1.98 -2.90 11.99
CA HIS A 281 -2.45 -2.22 13.18
C HIS A 281 -1.70 -0.90 13.31
N LEU A 282 -2.44 0.19 13.47
CA LEU A 282 -1.96 1.56 13.51
C LEU A 282 -2.35 2.15 14.86
N THR A 283 -1.41 2.79 15.54
CA THR A 283 -1.73 3.55 16.76
C THR A 283 -2.57 4.78 16.42
N THR A 284 -3.11 5.43 17.44
CA THR A 284 -3.87 6.68 17.29
C THR A 284 -3.14 7.72 16.43
N GLU A 285 -3.76 8.17 15.34
CA GLU A 285 -3.14 9.13 14.39
C GLU A 285 -3.26 10.60 14.85
N PHE A 286 -4.26 10.92 15.68
CA PHE A 286 -4.52 12.27 16.18
C PHE A 286 -5.08 12.22 17.60
N ARG A 287 -4.97 13.34 18.32
CA ARG A 287 -5.50 13.46 19.69
C ARG A 287 -7.03 13.28 19.70
N GLY A 288 -7.51 12.31 20.48
CA GLY A 288 -8.93 11.94 20.54
C GLY A 288 -9.37 10.89 19.52
N GLY A 289 -8.47 10.47 18.63
CA GLY A 289 -8.69 9.33 17.74
C GLY A 289 -8.40 7.99 18.42
N ASP A 290 -8.86 6.90 17.79
CA ASP A 290 -8.62 5.52 18.24
C ASP A 290 -7.50 4.86 17.42
N PRO A 291 -6.90 3.76 17.92
CA PRO A 291 -6.12 2.86 17.08
C PRO A 291 -6.97 2.29 15.95
N HIS A 292 -6.33 1.92 14.85
CA HIS A 292 -7.01 1.38 13.68
C HIS A 292 -6.38 0.07 13.20
N ALA A 293 -7.16 -0.77 12.55
CA ALA A 293 -6.64 -1.96 11.91
C ALA A 293 -7.34 -2.24 10.58
N TRP A 294 -6.62 -2.83 9.64
CA TRP A 294 -7.18 -3.25 8.37
C TRP A 294 -6.44 -4.45 7.80
N ALA A 295 -7.10 -5.15 6.88
CA ALA A 295 -6.47 -6.21 6.11
C ALA A 295 -6.27 -5.76 4.66
N TRP A 296 -5.39 -6.48 3.96
CA TRP A 296 -5.18 -6.27 2.53
C TRP A 296 -4.85 -7.57 1.82
N PHE A 297 -5.12 -7.58 0.53
CA PHE A 297 -4.82 -8.66 -0.40
C PHE A 297 -4.16 -8.08 -1.66
N SER A 298 -3.29 -8.87 -2.28
CA SER A 298 -2.69 -8.54 -3.56
C SER A 298 -2.49 -9.78 -4.42
N ILE A 299 -2.70 -9.59 -5.72
CA ILE A 299 -2.25 -10.48 -6.77
C ILE A 299 -1.20 -9.76 -7.61
N GLY A 300 -0.18 -10.48 -8.06
CA GLY A 300 0.78 -9.95 -9.01
C GLY A 300 1.33 -11.01 -9.93
N ILE A 301 1.61 -10.61 -11.18
CA ILE A 301 2.35 -11.44 -12.12
C ILE A 301 3.79 -10.93 -12.11
N GLN A 302 4.70 -11.78 -11.65
CA GLN A 302 6.13 -11.52 -11.57
C GLN A 302 6.79 -11.68 -12.95
N PRO A 303 7.96 -11.06 -13.17
CA PRO A 303 8.69 -11.23 -14.43
C PRO A 303 9.00 -12.69 -14.70
N GLY A 304 8.87 -13.11 -15.95
CA GLY A 304 9.23 -14.45 -16.38
C GLY A 304 10.74 -14.69 -16.16
N LYS A 305 11.10 -15.57 -15.23
CA LYS A 305 12.45 -16.14 -15.22
C LYS A 305 12.53 -17.09 -16.42
N LYS A 306 13.37 -16.77 -17.42
CA LYS A 306 13.69 -17.73 -18.50
C LYS A 306 13.95 -19.08 -17.85
N ARG A 307 13.25 -20.13 -18.29
CA ARG A 307 13.69 -21.51 -18.01
C ARG A 307 15.12 -21.59 -18.56
N LEU A 308 16.11 -21.67 -17.67
CA LEU A 308 17.38 -22.25 -18.07
C LEU A 308 17.01 -23.70 -18.41
N ASN A 309 16.95 -24.01 -19.70
CA ASN A 309 16.89 -25.40 -20.11
C ASN A 309 18.06 -26.11 -19.42
N PRO A 310 17.83 -27.23 -18.73
CA PRO A 310 18.96 -28.05 -18.32
C PRO A 310 19.71 -28.38 -19.60
N VAL A 311 20.97 -27.96 -19.67
CA VAL A 311 21.89 -28.43 -20.70
C VAL A 311 21.94 -29.94 -20.50
N VAL A 312 21.26 -30.66 -21.38
CA VAL A 312 21.43 -32.10 -21.52
C VAL A 312 22.90 -32.27 -21.91
N ARG A 313 23.70 -32.76 -20.97
CA ARG A 313 24.99 -33.38 -21.27
C ARG A 313 24.75 -34.87 -21.47
#